data_AF-A0A8T4R0X2-F1
#
_entry.id   AF-A0A8T4R0X2-F1
#
_cell.length_a   1.000
_cell.length_b   1.000
_cell.length_c   1.000
_cell.angle_alpha   90.00
_cell.angle_beta   90.00
_cell.angle_gamma   90.00
#
_symmetry.space_group_name_H-M   'P 1'
#
loop_
_entity.id
_entity.type
_entity.pdbx_description
1 polymer ?
#
loop_
_entity_poly.entity_id
_entity_poly.type
_entity_poly.pdbx_seq_one_letter_code
_entity_poly.pdbx_strand_id
1 'polypeptide(L)'
;MKVNLPWRHRAGKSKSVHAEIAGKLKEFEESMPPNDTPEALNSFTKLVRSYFSKRFHIQYNFTYEELGRETDRKRIDPEIRDRIIALLDDLNQVEYSQSDKTKTVHAFFREFRRIVEQLTPERHRRHLESHSPGEHFLLWAGSFAKDIKKLAYGQKSGIRLVNRLMKQMRQAVEYQDLWAARESYKAIQRAFESLPDEYREQYYHEIMPDYREIVRMSQERFGHL
;
A
#
# COMPACT_ATOMS: atom_id res chain seq x y z
N MET A 1 -58.15 4.46 -12.38
CA MET A 1 -56.98 4.30 -13.26
C MET A 1 -55.72 4.24 -12.41
N LYS A 2 -54.97 3.14 -12.41
CA LYS A 2 -53.69 3.01 -11.68
C LYS A 2 -52.57 3.51 -12.59
N VAL A 3 -51.94 4.62 -12.21
CA VAL A 3 -50.79 5.18 -12.93
C VAL A 3 -49.56 4.35 -12.57
N ASN A 4 -49.04 3.59 -13.53
CA ASN A 4 -47.77 2.89 -13.41
C ASN A 4 -46.65 3.94 -13.40
N LEU A 5 -45.99 4.13 -12.26
CA LEU A 5 -44.77 4.93 -12.21
C LEU A 5 -43.59 4.08 -12.74
N PRO A 6 -42.75 4.63 -13.63
CA PRO A 6 -41.63 3.90 -14.19
C PRO A 6 -40.62 3.56 -13.10
N TRP A 7 -40.23 2.28 -13.05
CA TRP A 7 -39.19 1.76 -12.19
C TRP A 7 -37.89 2.57 -12.39
N ARG A 8 -37.53 3.40 -11.40
CA ARG A 8 -36.20 3.99 -11.35
C ARG A 8 -35.20 2.88 -11.06
N HIS A 9 -34.51 2.39 -12.08
CA HIS A 9 -33.31 1.59 -11.88
C HIS A 9 -32.37 2.39 -10.97
N ARG A 10 -32.14 1.88 -9.75
CA ARG A 10 -31.04 2.37 -8.90
C ARG A 10 -29.77 2.17 -9.70
N ALA A 11 -29.19 3.26 -10.20
CA ALA A 11 -27.84 3.24 -10.73
C ALA A 11 -26.93 2.67 -9.63
N GLY A 12 -26.51 1.42 -9.80
CA GLY A 12 -25.51 0.81 -8.93
C GLY A 12 -24.30 1.73 -8.96
N LYS A 13 -23.82 2.16 -7.78
CA LYS A 13 -22.60 2.96 -7.68
C LYS A 13 -21.46 2.12 -8.29
N SER A 14 -21.13 2.37 -9.55
CA SER A 14 -19.98 1.76 -10.19
C SER A 14 -18.76 2.16 -9.38
N LYS A 15 -18.16 1.20 -8.67
CA LYS A 15 -16.91 1.45 -7.93
C LYS A 15 -15.88 1.88 -8.97
N SER A 16 -15.16 2.98 -8.71
CA SER A 16 -14.10 3.42 -9.62
C SER A 16 -13.07 2.30 -9.76
N VAL A 17 -12.49 2.13 -10.95
CA VAL A 17 -11.43 1.14 -11.22
C VAL A 17 -10.29 1.27 -10.20
N HIS A 18 -9.99 2.51 -9.79
CA HIS A 18 -9.00 2.81 -8.77
C HIS A 18 -9.36 2.24 -7.39
N ALA A 19 -10.62 2.34 -6.94
CA ALA A 19 -11.05 1.79 -5.65
C ALA A 19 -11.03 0.26 -5.64
N GLU A 20 -11.41 -0.38 -6.75
CA GLU A 20 -11.30 -1.84 -6.90
C GLU A 20 -9.84 -2.28 -6.82
N ILE A 21 -8.95 -1.60 -7.54
CA ILE A 21 -7.55 -1.98 -7.65
C ILE A 21 -6.79 -1.66 -6.36
N ALA A 22 -7.11 -0.55 -5.67
CA ALA A 22 -6.55 -0.25 -4.36
C ALA A 22 -6.88 -1.37 -3.35
N GLY A 23 -8.09 -1.93 -3.40
CA GLY A 23 -8.46 -3.10 -2.60
C GLY A 23 -7.59 -4.32 -2.92
N LYS A 24 -7.41 -4.63 -4.21
CA LYS A 24 -6.59 -5.76 -4.64
C LYS A 24 -5.10 -5.59 -4.36
N LEU A 25 -4.58 -4.35 -4.47
CA LEU A 25 -3.20 -4.02 -4.09
C LEU A 25 -2.98 -4.28 -2.60
N LYS A 26 -3.94 -3.88 -1.76
CA LYS A 26 -3.90 -4.14 -0.32
C LYS A 26 -3.97 -5.63 0.00
N GLU A 27 -4.89 -6.36 -0.62
CA GLU A 27 -5.01 -7.82 -0.46
C GLU A 27 -3.72 -8.54 -0.90
N PHE A 28 -3.11 -8.09 -1.99
CA PHE A 28 -1.85 -8.64 -2.47
C PHE A 28 -0.68 -8.33 -1.51
N GLU A 29 -0.59 -7.10 -0.99
CA GLU A 29 0.42 -6.71 0.01
C GLU A 29 0.29 -7.52 1.31
N GLU A 30 -0.93 -7.74 1.79
CA GLU A 30 -1.21 -8.51 3.01
C GLU A 30 -0.93 -10.01 2.85
N SER A 31 -1.06 -10.54 1.63
CA SER A 31 -0.81 -11.95 1.30
C SER A 31 0.58 -12.22 0.71
N MET A 32 1.39 -11.18 0.53
CA MET A 32 2.71 -11.30 -0.08
C MET A 32 3.64 -12.16 0.79
N PRO A 33 4.20 -13.25 0.25
CA PRO A 33 5.16 -14.05 1.00
C PRO A 33 6.44 -13.25 1.28
N PRO A 34 7.16 -13.53 2.38
CA PRO A 34 8.40 -12.84 2.72
C PRO A 34 9.53 -13.09 1.71
N ASN A 35 9.42 -14.15 0.92
CA ASN A 35 10.37 -14.52 -0.13
C ASN A 35 9.67 -14.49 -1.49
N ASP A 36 10.42 -14.21 -2.55
CA ASP A 36 9.89 -14.24 -3.90
C ASP A 36 9.57 -15.68 -4.32
N THR A 37 8.29 -15.96 -4.56
CA THR A 37 7.84 -17.24 -5.13
C THR A 37 7.28 -17.04 -6.54
N PRO A 38 7.39 -18.06 -7.41
CA PRO A 38 6.77 -18.02 -8.73
C PRO A 38 5.25 -17.73 -8.68
N GLU A 39 4.57 -18.21 -7.65
CA GLU A 39 3.13 -17.98 -7.44
C GLU A 39 2.82 -16.52 -7.10
N ALA A 40 3.66 -15.90 -6.26
CA ALA A 40 3.53 -14.48 -5.91
C ALA A 40 3.78 -13.61 -7.14
N LEU A 41 4.81 -13.90 -7.92
CA LEU A 41 5.11 -13.20 -9.17
C LEU A 41 3.96 -13.35 -10.17
N ASN A 42 3.47 -14.56 -10.41
CA ASN A 42 2.34 -14.80 -11.32
C ASN A 42 1.08 -14.05 -10.87
N SER A 43 0.78 -14.08 -9.58
CA SER A 43 -0.36 -13.35 -8.99
C SER A 43 -0.19 -11.83 -9.17
N PHE A 44 1.03 -11.32 -9.01
CA PHE A 44 1.35 -9.92 -9.24
C PHE A 44 1.20 -9.53 -10.72
N THR A 45 1.76 -10.31 -11.65
CA THR A 45 1.64 -10.06 -13.09
C THR A 45 0.18 -10.03 -13.53
N LYS A 46 -0.65 -10.92 -12.99
CA LYS A 46 -2.11 -10.91 -13.23
C LYS A 46 -2.78 -9.65 -12.70
N LEU A 47 -2.37 -9.16 -11.53
CA LEU A 47 -2.87 -7.91 -10.96
C LEU A 47 -2.53 -6.71 -11.84
N VAL A 48 -1.26 -6.61 -12.28
CA VAL A 48 -0.77 -5.54 -13.16
C VAL A 48 -1.52 -5.55 -14.50
N ARG A 49 -1.63 -6.72 -15.16
CA ARG A 49 -2.38 -6.86 -16.42
C ARG A 49 -3.86 -6.51 -16.24
N SER A 50 -4.48 -6.95 -15.15
CA SER A 50 -5.88 -6.63 -14.86
C SER A 50 -6.10 -5.13 -14.70
N TYR A 51 -5.18 -4.43 -14.03
CA TYR A 51 -5.24 -2.97 -13.87
C TYR A 51 -5.20 -2.26 -15.22
N PHE A 52 -4.18 -2.52 -16.04
CA PHE A 52 -4.01 -1.81 -17.31
C PHE A 52 -5.11 -2.14 -18.31
N SER A 53 -5.55 -3.40 -18.39
CA SER A 53 -6.70 -3.81 -19.19
C SER A 53 -7.95 -3.00 -18.84
N LYS A 54 -8.26 -2.87 -17.55
CA LYS A 54 -9.42 -2.08 -17.09
C LYS A 54 -9.24 -0.58 -17.27
N ARG A 55 -8.05 -0.05 -17.00
CA ARG A 55 -7.75 1.40 -17.01
C ARG A 55 -7.72 1.98 -18.42
N PHE A 56 -7.23 1.20 -19.39
CA PHE A 56 -7.10 1.59 -20.79
C PHE A 56 -8.18 1.00 -21.68
N HIS A 57 -9.04 0.12 -21.15
CA HIS A 57 -10.09 -0.59 -21.90
C HIS A 57 -9.52 -1.43 -23.06
N ILE A 58 -8.40 -2.10 -22.78
CA ILE A 58 -7.74 -3.05 -23.70
C ILE A 58 -7.96 -4.49 -23.25
N GLN A 59 -7.79 -5.44 -24.17
CA GLN A 59 -7.91 -6.87 -23.85
C GLN A 59 -6.86 -7.29 -22.82
N TYR A 60 -7.19 -8.24 -21.95
CA TYR A 60 -6.30 -8.68 -20.85
C TYR A 60 -4.92 -9.19 -21.33
N ASN A 61 -4.88 -9.81 -22.52
CA ASN A 61 -3.66 -10.33 -23.16
C ASN A 61 -3.00 -9.30 -24.09
N PHE A 62 -3.02 -8.03 -23.73
CA PHE A 62 -2.47 -6.97 -24.56
C PHE A 62 -0.95 -7.11 -24.74
N THR A 63 -0.44 -6.63 -25.88
CA THR A 63 1.01 -6.52 -26.12
C THR A 63 1.59 -5.20 -25.59
N TYR A 64 2.92 -5.09 -25.48
CA TYR A 64 3.56 -3.83 -25.07
C TYR A 64 3.29 -2.69 -26.04
N GLU A 65 3.19 -2.99 -27.33
CA GLU A 65 2.86 -2.03 -28.38
C GLU A 65 1.40 -1.58 -28.30
N GLU A 66 0.48 -2.46 -27.90
CA GLU A 66 -0.92 -2.11 -27.66
C GLU A 66 -1.06 -1.17 -26.46
N LEU A 67 -0.40 -1.50 -25.34
CA LEU A 67 -0.41 -0.63 -24.17
C LEU A 67 0.26 0.72 -24.46
N GLY A 68 1.40 0.72 -25.16
CA GLY A 68 2.11 1.94 -25.57
C GLY A 68 1.21 2.87 -26.39
N ARG A 69 0.55 2.33 -27.42
CA ARG A 69 -0.41 3.09 -28.24
C ARG A 69 -1.55 3.68 -27.42
N GLU A 70 -2.08 2.94 -26.45
CA GLU A 70 -3.16 3.45 -25.59
C GLU A 70 -2.68 4.47 -24.56
N THR A 71 -1.46 4.34 -24.03
CA THR A 71 -0.86 5.37 -23.17
C THR A 71 -0.65 6.69 -23.92
N ASP A 72 -0.19 6.63 -25.17
CA ASP A 72 -0.04 7.80 -26.04
C ASP A 72 -1.40 8.43 -26.37
N ARG A 73 -2.38 7.59 -26.73
CA ARG A 73 -3.76 8.03 -27.03
C ARG A 73 -4.40 8.74 -25.85
N LYS A 74 -4.13 8.28 -24.62
CA LYS A 74 -4.63 8.89 -23.38
C LYS A 74 -3.80 10.08 -22.90
N ARG A 75 -2.72 10.44 -23.61
CA ARG A 75 -1.79 11.52 -23.26
C ARG A 75 -1.25 11.36 -21.84
N ILE A 76 -0.87 10.13 -21.49
CA ILE A 76 -0.15 9.87 -20.24
C ILE A 76 1.20 10.58 -20.34
N ASP A 77 1.67 11.09 -19.21
CA ASP A 77 2.99 11.71 -19.13
C ASP A 77 4.08 10.75 -19.65
N PRO A 78 5.01 11.19 -20.53
CA PRO A 78 6.04 10.33 -21.10
C PRO A 78 6.88 9.61 -20.05
N GLU A 79 7.18 10.24 -18.92
CA GLU A 79 7.96 9.62 -17.84
C GLU A 79 7.19 8.46 -17.20
N ILE A 80 5.89 8.65 -16.94
CA ILE A 80 5.03 7.58 -16.40
C ILE A 80 4.90 6.45 -17.41
N ARG A 81 4.74 6.77 -18.70
CA ARG A 81 4.66 5.77 -19.77
C ARG A 81 5.93 4.93 -19.82
N ASP A 82 7.09 5.56 -19.81
CA ASP A 82 8.38 4.86 -19.91
C ASP A 82 8.58 3.94 -18.69
N ARG A 83 8.11 4.35 -17.50
CA ARG A 83 8.09 3.49 -16.29
C ARG A 83 7.12 2.32 -16.39
N ILE A 84 5.94 2.50 -17.00
CA ILE A 84 5.01 1.40 -17.28
C ILE A 84 5.66 0.36 -18.19
N ILE A 85 6.30 0.81 -19.26
CA ILE A 85 6.97 -0.08 -20.23
C ILE A 85 8.12 -0.82 -19.54
N ALA A 86 8.98 -0.11 -18.79
CA ALA A 86 10.08 -0.71 -18.06
C ALA A 86 9.63 -1.77 -17.03
N LEU A 87 8.59 -1.47 -16.23
CA LEU A 87 8.02 -2.43 -15.28
C LEU A 87 7.55 -3.71 -15.98
N LEU A 88 6.90 -3.55 -17.14
CA LEU A 88 6.33 -4.67 -17.88
C LEU A 88 7.37 -5.51 -18.61
N ASP A 89 8.42 -4.88 -19.12
CA ASP A 89 9.59 -5.57 -19.68
C ASP A 89 10.31 -6.36 -18.58
N ASP A 90 10.54 -5.75 -17.42
CA ASP A 90 11.14 -6.44 -16.28
C ASP A 90 10.29 -7.66 -15.85
N LEU A 91 8.97 -7.51 -15.77
CA LEU A 91 8.08 -8.63 -15.44
C LEU A 91 8.16 -9.76 -16.46
N ASN A 92 8.28 -9.42 -17.76
CA ASN A 92 8.50 -10.39 -18.82
C ASN A 92 9.81 -11.14 -18.62
N GLN A 93 10.87 -10.39 -18.34
CA GLN A 93 12.20 -10.95 -18.19
C GLN A 93 12.24 -11.89 -17.00
N VAL A 94 11.58 -11.57 -15.88
CA VAL A 94 11.54 -12.50 -14.74
C VAL A 94 10.62 -13.70 -15.00
N GLU A 95 9.54 -13.55 -15.79
CA GLU A 95 8.64 -14.65 -16.15
C GLU A 95 9.29 -15.66 -17.12
N TYR A 96 10.09 -15.20 -18.09
CA TYR A 96 10.62 -16.03 -19.17
C TYR A 96 12.14 -16.26 -19.15
N SER A 97 12.91 -15.41 -18.47
CA SER A 97 14.37 -15.53 -18.36
C SER A 97 14.74 -16.03 -16.97
N GLN A 98 15.46 -17.14 -16.88
CA GLN A 98 16.04 -17.60 -15.61
C GLN A 98 17.18 -16.69 -15.10
N SER A 99 17.52 -15.61 -15.83
CA SER A 99 18.85 -15.02 -15.81
C SER A 99 19.04 -13.75 -14.99
N ASP A 100 18.02 -13.16 -14.36
CA ASP A 100 18.28 -12.09 -13.40
C ASP A 100 17.20 -11.98 -12.32
N LYS A 101 17.48 -12.57 -11.15
CA LYS A 101 16.61 -12.53 -9.96
C LYS A 101 16.92 -11.35 -9.04
N THR A 102 17.68 -10.37 -9.50
CA THR A 102 18.06 -9.22 -8.66
C THR A 102 16.86 -8.36 -8.24
N LYS A 103 15.79 -8.35 -9.03
CA LYS A 103 14.54 -7.65 -8.70
C LYS A 103 13.55 -8.58 -8.00
N THR A 104 13.13 -8.16 -6.80
CA THR A 104 12.15 -8.88 -5.97
C THR A 104 10.72 -8.50 -6.35
N VAL A 105 9.74 -9.35 -6.04
CA VAL A 105 8.31 -9.05 -6.20
C VAL A 105 7.93 -7.78 -5.43
N HIS A 106 8.60 -7.54 -4.29
CA HIS A 106 8.44 -6.31 -3.50
C HIS A 106 8.89 -5.05 -4.26
N ALA A 107 9.98 -5.13 -5.04
CA ALA A 107 10.45 -4.03 -5.86
C ALA A 107 9.43 -3.71 -6.97
N PHE A 108 8.92 -4.74 -7.66
CA PHE A 108 7.89 -4.56 -8.67
C PHE A 108 6.59 -3.99 -8.10
N PHE A 109 6.17 -4.48 -6.93
CA PHE A 109 4.98 -3.98 -6.26
C PHE A 109 5.11 -2.50 -5.89
N ARG A 110 6.26 -2.09 -5.34
CA ARG A 110 6.54 -0.69 -5.00
C ARG A 110 6.50 0.21 -6.24
N GLU A 111 7.10 -0.23 -7.34
CA GLU A 111 7.14 0.54 -8.58
C GLU A 111 5.74 0.67 -9.20
N PHE A 112 5.01 -0.44 -9.26
CA PHE A 112 3.63 -0.44 -9.75
C PHE A 112 2.72 0.46 -8.91
N ARG A 113 2.86 0.45 -7.58
CA ARG A 113 2.10 1.33 -6.70
C ARG A 113 2.33 2.81 -7.03
N ARG A 114 3.58 3.21 -7.26
CA ARG A 114 3.90 4.59 -7.68
C ARG A 114 3.25 4.96 -9.01
N ILE A 115 3.28 4.05 -9.99
CA ILE A 115 2.60 4.23 -11.28
C ILE A 115 1.10 4.43 -11.09
N VAL A 116 0.45 3.58 -10.29
CA VAL A 116 -1.00 3.67 -10.01
C VAL A 116 -1.34 5.00 -9.32
N GLU A 117 -0.53 5.43 -8.36
CA GLU A 117 -0.68 6.71 -7.67
C GLU A 117 -0.61 7.89 -8.65
N GLN A 118 0.37 7.90 -9.56
CA GLN A 118 0.54 8.95 -10.58
C GLN A 118 -0.54 8.92 -11.68
N LEU A 119 -1.08 7.76 -12.01
CA LEU A 119 -2.18 7.61 -12.99
C LEU A 119 -3.56 7.95 -12.41
N THR A 120 -3.65 8.15 -11.09
CA THR A 120 -4.90 8.49 -10.40
C THR A 120 -5.15 10.00 -10.58
N PRO A 121 -6.24 10.42 -11.27
CA PRO A 121 -6.44 11.82 -11.65
C PRO A 121 -6.43 12.77 -10.44
N GLU A 122 -5.87 13.97 -10.60
CA GLU A 122 -5.81 15.02 -9.54
C GLU A 122 -7.14 15.33 -8.86
N ARG A 123 -8.28 15.06 -9.50
CA ARG A 123 -9.62 15.24 -8.90
C ARG A 123 -9.99 14.10 -7.94
N HIS A 124 -9.52 12.87 -8.21
CA HIS A 124 -9.55 11.76 -7.25
C HIS A 124 -8.43 11.93 -6.22
N ARG A 125 -7.26 12.42 -6.64
CA ARG A 125 -6.15 12.78 -5.76
C ARG A 125 -6.60 13.84 -4.75
N ARG A 126 -7.28 14.92 -5.15
CA ARG A 126 -7.90 15.89 -4.23
C ARG A 126 -9.00 15.31 -3.32
N HIS A 127 -9.67 14.22 -3.71
CA HIS A 127 -10.62 13.52 -2.84
C HIS A 127 -9.91 12.52 -1.89
N LEU A 128 -8.70 12.09 -2.26
CA LEU A 128 -7.73 11.32 -1.47
C LEU A 128 -6.78 12.21 -0.64
N GLU A 129 -6.64 13.49 -0.98
CA GLU A 129 -5.73 14.52 -0.41
C GLU A 129 -6.52 15.61 0.34
N SER A 130 -7.84 15.71 0.17
CA SER A 130 -8.72 16.28 1.19
C SER A 130 -8.66 15.50 2.50
N HIS A 131 -7.97 14.37 2.45
CA HIS A 131 -7.50 13.60 3.55
C HIS A 131 -5.98 13.86 3.68
N SER A 132 -5.51 14.44 4.80
CA SER A 132 -4.09 14.78 5.01
C SER A 132 -3.16 13.56 4.79
N PRO A 133 -1.83 13.72 4.68
CA PRO A 133 -0.90 12.57 4.74
C PRO A 133 -1.14 11.65 5.96
N GLY A 134 -1.75 12.17 7.04
CA GLY A 134 -2.23 11.40 8.20
C GLY A 134 -3.54 10.63 8.00
N GLU A 135 -4.24 10.78 6.88
CA GLU A 135 -5.52 10.14 6.57
C GLU A 135 -5.43 9.07 5.47
N HIS A 136 -4.37 9.09 4.65
CA HIS A 136 -3.85 7.85 4.04
C HIS A 136 -3.47 6.84 5.14
N PHE A 137 -2.96 7.35 6.25
CA PHE A 137 -2.87 6.61 7.51
C PHE A 137 -4.24 6.35 8.14
N LEU A 138 -5.34 7.10 8.00
CA LEU A 138 -6.68 6.71 8.50
C LEU A 138 -7.33 5.55 7.71
N LEU A 139 -6.97 5.33 6.46
CA LEU A 139 -7.38 4.13 5.71
C LEU A 139 -6.56 2.89 6.10
N TRP A 140 -5.27 3.07 6.41
CA TRP A 140 -4.39 2.08 7.06
C TRP A 140 -4.76 1.87 8.54
N ALA A 141 -5.15 2.94 9.22
CA ALA A 141 -5.56 3.03 10.60
C ALA A 141 -7.04 2.74 10.79
N GLY A 142 -7.81 2.56 9.72
CA GLY A 142 -9.18 2.04 9.77
C GLY A 142 -9.18 0.53 10.05
N SER A 143 -8.20 -0.19 9.48
CA SER A 143 -7.85 -1.55 9.93
C SER A 143 -7.31 -1.53 11.37
N PHE A 144 -6.48 -0.54 11.70
CA PHE A 144 -5.86 -0.38 13.01
C PHE A 144 -6.82 0.05 14.12
N ALA A 145 -7.84 0.85 13.83
CA ALA A 145 -8.87 1.30 14.77
C ALA A 145 -9.86 0.17 15.06
N LYS A 146 -10.08 -0.74 14.11
CA LYS A 146 -10.75 -2.02 14.35
C LYS A 146 -9.92 -2.92 15.26
N ASP A 147 -8.60 -2.95 15.09
CA ASP A 147 -7.71 -3.75 15.94
C ASP A 147 -7.51 -3.13 17.34
N ILE A 148 -7.43 -1.80 17.46
CA ILE A 148 -7.45 -1.07 18.73
C ILE A 148 -8.79 -1.27 19.44
N LYS A 149 -9.92 -1.23 18.73
CA LYS A 149 -11.22 -1.59 19.32
C LYS A 149 -11.30 -3.08 19.73
N LYS A 150 -10.53 -3.97 19.09
CA LYS A 150 -10.36 -5.38 19.51
C LYS A 150 -9.41 -5.55 20.70
N LEU A 151 -8.60 -4.56 21.06
CA LEU A 151 -7.80 -4.58 22.31
C LEU A 151 -8.69 -4.59 23.55
N ALA A 152 -9.87 -3.96 23.45
CA ALA A 152 -10.89 -4.02 24.48
C ALA A 152 -11.41 -5.46 24.76
N TYR A 153 -11.08 -6.44 23.91
CA TYR A 153 -11.56 -7.81 24.00
C TYR A 153 -10.51 -8.85 24.48
N GLY A 154 -9.30 -8.43 24.91
CA GLY A 154 -8.44 -9.32 25.72
C GLY A 154 -6.92 -9.04 25.65
N GLN A 155 -6.25 -9.19 26.80
CA GLN A 155 -4.81 -8.95 27.02
C GLN A 155 -3.88 -9.60 25.96
N LYS A 156 -4.19 -10.82 25.50
CA LYS A 156 -3.39 -11.55 24.48
C LYS A 156 -3.46 -10.94 23.08
N SER A 157 -4.47 -10.14 22.74
CA SER A 157 -4.51 -9.43 21.45
C SER A 157 -3.62 -8.18 21.47
N GLY A 158 -3.52 -7.51 22.64
CA GLY A 158 -2.65 -6.34 22.83
C GLY A 158 -1.17 -6.63 22.73
N ILE A 159 -0.70 -7.65 23.42
CA ILE A 159 0.71 -8.08 23.36
C ILE A 159 1.10 -8.41 21.90
N ARG A 160 0.23 -9.13 21.16
CA ARG A 160 0.49 -9.45 19.74
C ARG A 160 0.51 -8.22 18.84
N LEU A 161 -0.35 -7.24 19.10
CA LEU A 161 -0.36 -5.98 18.35
C LEU A 161 0.92 -5.19 18.59
N VAL A 162 1.34 -5.03 19.85
CA VAL A 162 2.57 -4.31 20.21
C VAL A 162 3.80 -4.97 19.59
N ASN A 163 3.92 -6.30 19.66
CA ASN A 163 5.02 -7.03 19.00
C ASN A 163 5.07 -6.77 17.49
N ARG A 164 3.91 -6.78 16.81
CA ARG A 164 3.83 -6.52 15.37
C ARG A 164 4.28 -5.09 15.06
N LEU A 165 3.81 -4.12 15.84
CA LEU A 165 4.15 -2.72 15.67
C LEU A 165 5.64 -2.45 15.91
N MET A 166 6.23 -3.08 16.92
CA MET A 166 7.66 -2.97 17.18
C MET A 166 8.49 -3.52 16.02
N LYS A 167 8.07 -4.66 15.44
CA LYS A 167 8.72 -5.19 14.23
C LYS A 167 8.65 -4.20 13.06
N GLN A 168 7.50 -3.55 12.86
CA GLN A 168 7.34 -2.52 11.82
C GLN A 168 8.21 -1.29 12.09
N MET A 169 8.26 -0.83 13.34
CA MET A 169 9.11 0.30 13.75
C MET A 169 10.59 -0.01 13.48
N ARG A 170 11.07 -1.20 13.86
CA ARG A 170 12.45 -1.64 13.60
C ARG A 170 12.79 -1.66 12.12
N GLN A 171 11.89 -2.23 11.30
CA GLN A 171 12.06 -2.22 9.85
C GLN A 171 12.12 -0.79 9.31
N ALA A 172 11.22 0.09 9.75
CA ALA A 172 11.23 1.49 9.31
C ALA A 172 12.52 2.22 9.70
N VAL A 173 13.04 1.96 10.90
CA VAL A 173 14.34 2.47 11.37
C VAL A 173 15.49 1.93 10.49
N GLU A 174 15.53 0.63 10.25
CA GLU A 174 16.54 -0.04 9.40
C GLU A 174 16.56 0.53 7.98
N TYR A 175 15.39 0.83 7.41
CA TYR A 175 15.25 1.45 6.09
C TYR A 175 15.41 2.98 6.09
N GLN A 176 15.75 3.58 7.23
CA GLN A 176 15.84 5.04 7.41
C GLN A 176 14.56 5.81 7.03
N ASP A 177 13.39 5.17 7.13
CA ASP A 177 12.09 5.80 6.93
C ASP A 177 11.60 6.47 8.22
N LEU A 178 12.07 7.70 8.44
CA LEU A 178 11.74 8.50 9.63
C LEU A 178 10.23 8.68 9.84
N TRP A 179 9.46 8.80 8.76
CA TRP A 179 8.03 9.05 8.89
C TRP A 179 7.30 7.79 9.34
N ALA A 180 7.57 6.65 8.68
CA ALA A 180 6.99 5.38 9.06
C ALA A 180 7.37 4.98 10.50
N ALA A 181 8.63 5.19 10.88
CA ALA A 181 9.11 4.87 12.22
C ALA A 181 8.39 5.70 13.31
N ARG A 182 8.19 7.01 13.08
CA ARG A 182 7.42 7.89 13.98
C ARG A 182 5.97 7.47 14.15
N GLU A 183 5.31 7.09 13.06
CA GLU A 183 3.92 6.65 13.11
C GLU A 183 3.77 5.30 13.80
N SER A 184 4.69 4.35 13.54
CA SER A 184 4.74 3.10 14.30
C SER A 184 4.92 3.36 15.80
N TYR A 185 5.82 4.27 16.19
CA TYR A 185 5.99 4.65 17.60
C TYR A 185 4.72 5.23 18.23
N LYS A 186 4.03 6.15 17.55
CA LYS A 186 2.74 6.70 18.04
C LYS A 186 1.68 5.61 18.20
N ALA A 187 1.63 4.66 17.26
CA ALA A 187 0.71 3.53 17.33
C ALA A 187 1.03 2.61 18.51
N ILE A 188 2.33 2.39 18.80
CA ILE A 188 2.79 1.66 19.97
C ILE A 188 2.35 2.36 21.25
N GLN A 189 2.53 3.68 21.37
CA GLN A 189 2.10 4.46 22.53
C GLN A 189 0.60 4.30 22.82
N ARG A 190 -0.25 4.36 21.78
CA ARG A 190 -1.70 4.14 21.94
C ARG A 190 -2.05 2.72 22.37
N ALA A 191 -1.35 1.72 21.83
CA ALA A 191 -1.54 0.33 22.24
C ALA A 191 -1.03 0.10 23.68
N PHE A 192 0.02 0.82 24.08
CA PHE A 192 0.61 0.81 25.41
C PHE A 192 -0.37 1.17 26.51
N GLU A 193 -1.19 2.19 26.28
CA GLU A 193 -2.20 2.65 27.25
C GLU A 193 -3.23 1.56 27.59
N SER A 194 -3.38 0.54 26.74
CA SER A 194 -4.30 -0.58 26.96
C SER A 194 -3.65 -1.83 27.58
N LEU A 195 -2.32 -1.81 27.82
CA LEU A 195 -1.60 -2.94 28.42
C LEU A 195 -1.53 -2.83 29.94
N PRO A 196 -1.54 -3.97 30.67
CA PRO A 196 -1.23 -3.99 32.11
C PRO A 196 0.19 -3.52 32.39
N ASP A 197 0.39 -2.95 33.58
CA ASP A 197 1.62 -2.29 34.04
C ASP A 197 2.87 -3.16 33.86
N GLU A 198 2.76 -4.43 34.22
CA GLU A 198 3.82 -5.45 34.08
C GLU A 198 4.38 -5.52 32.64
N TYR A 199 3.50 -5.44 31.64
CA TYR A 199 3.90 -5.47 30.23
C TYR A 199 4.39 -4.11 29.74
N ARG A 200 3.84 -3.02 30.27
CA ARG A 200 4.28 -1.66 29.91
C ARG A 200 5.75 -1.45 30.28
N GLU A 201 6.16 -1.92 31.45
CA GLU A 201 7.56 -1.84 31.89
C GLU A 201 8.48 -2.68 31.00
N GLN A 202 8.12 -3.94 30.73
CA GLN A 202 8.89 -4.82 29.84
C GLN A 202 9.09 -4.17 28.46
N TYR A 203 7.99 -3.77 27.82
CA TYR A 203 8.06 -3.23 26.47
C TYR A 203 8.75 -1.88 26.39
N TYR A 204 8.70 -1.07 27.45
CA TYR A 204 9.36 0.23 27.49
C TYR A 204 10.85 0.07 27.21
N HIS A 205 11.50 -0.89 27.87
CA HIS A 205 12.91 -1.20 27.64
C HIS A 205 13.19 -1.66 26.21
N GLU A 206 12.27 -2.40 25.59
CA GLU A 206 12.45 -2.91 24.23
C GLU A 206 12.22 -1.84 23.13
N ILE A 207 11.40 -0.82 23.38
CA ILE A 207 11.04 0.24 22.42
C ILE A 207 12.06 1.38 22.43
N MET A 208 12.66 1.67 23.58
CA MET A 208 13.52 2.85 23.74
C MET A 208 14.73 2.93 22.79
N PRO A 209 15.41 1.83 22.42
CA PRO A 209 16.50 1.88 21.44
C PRO A 209 16.03 2.41 20.08
N ASP A 210 14.93 1.88 19.55
CA ASP A 210 14.36 2.29 18.27
C ASP A 210 13.84 3.74 18.32
N TYR A 211 13.26 4.15 19.46
CA TYR A 211 12.84 5.54 19.66
C TYR A 211 14.01 6.53 19.64
N ARG A 212 15.13 6.21 20.32
CA ARG A 212 16.33 7.06 20.30
C ARG A 212 16.87 7.22 18.88
N GLU A 213 16.80 6.15 18.09
CA GLU A 213 17.21 6.17 16.70
C GLU A 213 16.29 7.06 15.85
N ILE A 214 14.97 7.00 16.06
CA ILE A 214 14.01 7.94 15.44
C ILE A 214 14.33 9.40 15.78
N VAL A 215 14.70 9.68 17.04
CA VAL A 215 15.10 11.03 17.46
C VAL A 215 16.38 11.47 16.77
N ARG A 216 17.41 10.60 16.71
CA ARG A 216 18.67 10.86 15.99
C ARG A 216 18.42 11.18 14.52
N MET A 217 17.68 10.32 13.82
CA MET A 217 17.29 10.51 12.42
C MET A 217 16.56 11.84 12.19
N SER A 218 15.72 12.27 13.13
CA SER A 218 15.06 13.57 13.05
C SER A 218 16.03 14.72 13.22
N GLN A 219 16.97 14.64 14.14
CA GLN A 219 17.96 15.70 14.36
C GLN A 219 18.87 15.84 13.15
N GLU A 220 19.28 14.74 12.52
CA GLU A 220 20.10 14.78 11.31
C GLU A 220 19.36 15.39 10.12
N ARG A 221 18.06 15.09 10.00
CA ARG A 221 17.25 15.57 8.87
C ARG A 221 16.82 17.03 8.98
N PHE A 222 16.65 17.54 10.21
CA PHE A 222 16.05 18.86 10.45
C PHE A 222 16.90 19.80 11.32
N GLY A 223 17.98 19.33 11.94
CA GLY A 223 18.82 20.09 12.88
C GLY A 223 19.88 20.98 12.22
N HIS A 224 19.89 21.08 10.90
CA HIS A 224 20.73 22.04 10.14
C HIS A 224 19.94 23.25 9.60
N LEU A 225 18.70 23.43 10.05
CA LEU A 225 17.86 24.60 9.78
C LEU A 225 17.89 25.56 10.98
#